data_AF-A0A7W5K2W1-F1
#
_entry.id   AF-A0A7W5K2W1-F1
#
_cell.length_a   1.000
_cell.length_b   1.000
_cell.length_c   1.000
_cell.angle_alpha   90.00
_cell.angle_beta   90.00
_cell.angle_gamma   90.00
#
_symmetry.space_group_name_H-M   'P 1'
#
loop_
_entity.id
_entity.type
_entity.pdbx_description
1 polymer ?
#
loop_
_entity_poly.entity_id
_entity_poly.type
_entity_poly.pdbx_seq_one_letter_code
_entity_poly.pdbx_strand_id
1 'polypeptide(L)'
;MLAYLWALGIILSQFYLLPSGLPQPAHLLFALNFLLLGYFYSLTLTFRSHEERLTALFLLAFCAYAVIANLVWVLVEQNPAFIKASIYWVYGCLMYLFLLPSLRDERVRRAVVTACALSIVALFLFWATGLGRYEVGTRYQGYFNDPNQMAFYVICVFSAFFYLLRGKGSGQLLFVIGVLSVVLVFVTQSRSALLGIGFSLLAAYLRFIDTMAVGSGSRDRILATLIGIMAVPLFLYLLFSLETADIAISRFSGTDVGSQAEIRGYTRLLEFPGYLFLGAGQGLDLRFGTRHEIHSTWVAVLFYYGIAGFAIFMAFIARIFLRLDLPGKIAFLGPVFYGLSTYGARTPIFWVFLAAAAVAVREIRTAPSMTPARELSL
;
A
#
# COMPACT_ATOMS: atom_id res chain seq x y z
N MET A 1 23.30 4.43 -9.41
CA MET A 1 22.91 5.49 -8.45
C MET A 1 21.41 5.50 -8.18
N LEU A 2 20.54 5.77 -9.17
CA LEU A 2 19.08 5.88 -8.99
C LEU A 2 18.41 4.65 -8.35
N ALA A 3 18.81 3.45 -8.76
CA ALA A 3 18.32 2.19 -8.17
C ALA A 3 18.57 2.11 -6.65
N TYR A 4 19.74 2.57 -6.19
CA TYR A 4 20.12 2.55 -4.77
C TYR A 4 19.35 3.60 -3.97
N LEU A 5 19.02 4.76 -4.55
CA LEU A 5 18.21 5.78 -3.89
C LEU A 5 16.77 5.31 -3.67
N TRP A 6 16.16 4.65 -4.66
CA TRP A 6 14.85 4.04 -4.49
C TRP A 6 14.85 2.96 -3.41
N ALA A 7 15.82 2.05 -3.45
CA ALA A 7 15.97 0.98 -2.48
C ALA A 7 16.19 1.50 -1.05
N LEU A 8 17.12 2.45 -0.89
CA LEU A 8 17.41 3.07 0.40
C LEU A 8 16.21 3.85 0.93
N GLY A 9 15.46 4.55 0.07
CA GLY A 9 14.26 5.28 0.48
C GLY A 9 13.17 4.36 1.02
N ILE A 10 12.97 3.20 0.40
CA ILE A 10 12.05 2.18 0.90
C ILE A 10 12.52 1.66 2.26
N ILE A 11 13.77 1.23 2.39
CA ILE A 11 14.32 0.75 3.68
C ILE A 11 14.21 1.82 4.76
N LEU A 12 14.50 3.09 4.44
CA LEU A 12 14.43 4.18 5.40
C LEU A 12 13.00 4.57 5.78
N SER A 13 11.99 4.16 4.99
CA SER A 13 10.59 4.51 5.24
C SER A 13 10.03 3.87 6.52
N GLN A 14 10.73 2.91 7.11
CA GLN A 14 10.35 2.31 8.38
C GLN A 14 10.87 3.04 9.62
N PHE A 15 11.76 4.04 9.46
CA PHE A 15 12.34 4.79 10.57
C PHE A 15 11.68 6.16 10.71
N TYR A 16 10.74 6.29 11.65
CA TYR A 16 10.12 7.57 11.98
C TYR A 16 10.90 8.23 13.12
N LEU A 17 11.63 9.29 12.77
CA LEU A 17 12.37 10.11 13.74
C LEU A 17 11.55 11.31 14.21
N LEU A 18 10.57 11.73 13.42
CA LEU A 18 9.71 12.88 13.72
C LEU A 18 8.25 12.44 13.90
N PRO A 19 7.42 13.24 14.60
CA PRO A 19 5.99 13.02 14.70
C PRO A 19 5.27 12.79 13.37
N SER A 20 4.12 12.12 13.44
CA SER A 20 3.29 11.81 12.27
C SER A 20 2.87 13.10 11.58
N GLY A 21 2.98 13.11 10.25
CA GLY A 21 2.69 14.30 9.47
C GLY A 21 3.85 15.31 9.40
N LEU A 22 5.07 14.94 9.78
CA LEU A 22 6.28 15.70 9.44
C LEU A 22 7.15 14.94 8.42
N PRO A 23 8.02 15.63 7.66
CA PRO A 23 8.95 14.99 6.73
C PRO A 23 9.87 14.01 7.46
N GLN A 24 9.92 12.76 7.03
CA GLN A 24 10.82 11.72 7.57
C GLN A 24 12.09 11.62 6.70
N PRO A 25 13.17 10.98 7.17
CA PRO A 25 14.41 10.84 6.39
C PRO A 25 14.18 10.24 4.99
N ALA A 26 13.31 9.24 4.88
CA ALA A 26 12.92 8.66 3.60
C ALA A 26 12.27 9.68 2.65
N HIS A 27 11.48 10.61 3.18
CA HIS A 27 10.79 11.62 2.37
C HIS A 27 11.78 12.55 1.68
N LEU A 28 12.83 12.95 2.40
CA LEU A 28 13.90 13.78 1.86
C LEU A 28 14.70 13.04 0.79
N LEU A 29 14.97 11.74 0.99
CA LEU A 29 15.70 10.94 0.01
C LEU A 29 14.93 10.75 -1.29
N PHE A 30 13.62 10.48 -1.22
CA PHE A 30 12.76 10.41 -2.40
C PHE A 30 12.64 11.78 -3.09
N ALA A 31 12.52 12.88 -2.34
CA ALA A 31 12.54 14.23 -2.91
C ALA A 31 13.84 14.53 -3.67
N LEU A 32 14.99 14.16 -3.09
CA LEU A 32 16.29 14.25 -3.76
C LEU A 32 16.30 13.41 -5.04
N ASN A 33 15.71 12.21 -5.02
CA ASN A 33 15.62 11.35 -6.20
C ASN A 33 14.79 12.01 -7.31
N PHE A 34 13.69 12.69 -6.98
CA PHE A 34 12.91 13.46 -7.95
C PHE A 34 13.72 14.59 -8.59
N LEU A 35 14.49 15.33 -7.78
CA LEU A 35 15.34 16.41 -8.28
C LEU A 35 16.42 15.89 -9.23
N LEU A 36 17.08 14.79 -8.87
CA LEU A 36 18.11 14.17 -9.73
C LEU A 36 17.50 13.63 -11.03
N LEU A 37 16.38 12.92 -10.96
CA LEU A 37 15.66 12.45 -12.15
C LEU A 37 15.19 13.62 -13.02
N GLY A 38 14.65 14.67 -12.40
CA GLY A 38 14.21 15.87 -13.09
C GLY A 38 15.35 16.58 -13.80
N TYR A 39 16.51 16.68 -13.16
CA TYR A 39 17.72 17.29 -13.72
C TYR A 39 18.27 16.47 -14.90
N PHE A 40 18.49 15.17 -14.74
CA PHE A 40 19.10 14.34 -15.78
C PHE A 40 18.16 14.05 -16.96
N TYR A 41 16.85 14.01 -16.73
CA TYR A 41 15.86 13.69 -17.76
C TYR A 41 14.98 14.88 -18.16
N SER A 42 15.36 16.10 -17.77
CA SER A 42 14.63 17.34 -18.10
C SER A 42 13.13 17.27 -17.79
N LEU A 43 12.75 16.61 -16.69
CA LEU A 43 11.36 16.35 -16.27
C LEU A 43 10.48 15.64 -17.32
N THR A 44 11.07 15.02 -18.35
CA THR A 44 10.31 14.32 -19.38
C THR A 44 9.74 13.00 -18.83
N LEU A 45 8.41 12.96 -18.65
CA LEU A 45 7.71 11.74 -18.26
C LEU A 45 7.51 10.85 -19.49
N THR A 46 8.07 9.64 -19.44
CA THR A 46 7.98 8.68 -20.55
C THR A 46 6.85 7.67 -20.32
N PHE A 47 5.78 7.79 -21.10
CA PHE A 47 4.66 6.84 -21.08
C PHE A 47 4.79 5.82 -22.21
N ARG A 48 4.77 4.52 -21.89
CA ARG A 48 4.92 3.45 -22.89
C ARG A 48 3.63 3.13 -23.65
N SER A 49 2.47 3.58 -23.20
CA SER A 49 1.20 3.36 -23.90
C SER A 49 0.18 4.44 -23.59
N HIS A 50 -0.82 4.55 -24.45
CA HIS A 50 -1.98 5.41 -24.25
C HIS A 50 -2.65 5.15 -22.89
N GLU A 51 -2.80 3.88 -22.53
CA GLU A 51 -3.47 3.48 -21.29
C GLU A 51 -2.76 3.97 -20.02
N GLU A 52 -1.42 3.97 -20.04
CA GLU A 52 -0.63 4.49 -18.92
C GLU A 52 -0.64 6.01 -18.86
N ARG A 53 -0.55 6.68 -20.01
CA ARG A 53 -0.68 8.14 -20.10
C ARG A 53 -2.03 8.58 -19.53
N LEU A 54 -3.12 7.89 -19.89
CA LEU A 54 -4.44 8.16 -19.34
C LEU A 54 -4.51 7.89 -17.83
N THR A 55 -3.93 6.80 -17.32
CA THR A 55 -3.88 6.54 -15.88
C THR A 55 -3.14 7.66 -15.13
N ALA A 56 -1.99 8.12 -15.67
CA ALA A 56 -1.26 9.26 -15.12
C ALA A 56 -2.07 10.57 -15.22
N LEU A 57 -2.85 10.77 -16.30
CA LEU A 57 -3.71 11.93 -16.46
C LEU A 57 -4.81 11.98 -15.38
N PHE A 58 -5.45 10.87 -15.05
CA PHE A 58 -6.43 10.84 -13.94
C PHE A 58 -5.79 11.18 -12.60
N LEU A 59 -4.57 10.68 -12.35
CA LEU A 59 -3.83 11.04 -11.13
C LEU A 59 -3.48 12.53 -11.10
N LEU A 60 -2.98 13.08 -12.20
CA LEU A 60 -2.65 14.50 -12.32
C LEU A 60 -3.89 15.38 -12.19
N ALA A 61 -5.02 14.98 -12.80
CA ALA A 61 -6.29 15.67 -12.70
C ALA A 61 -6.80 15.68 -11.24
N PHE A 62 -6.70 14.55 -10.53
CA PHE A 62 -7.04 14.50 -9.12
C PHE A 62 -6.10 15.37 -8.27
N CYS A 63 -4.80 15.31 -8.51
CA CYS A 63 -3.82 16.13 -7.79
C CYS A 63 -4.08 17.62 -7.99
N ALA A 64 -4.36 18.04 -9.24
CA ALA A 64 -4.73 19.42 -9.55
C ALA A 64 -6.03 19.83 -8.85
N TYR A 65 -7.05 18.97 -8.89
CA TYR A 65 -8.31 19.18 -8.18
C TYR A 65 -8.09 19.37 -6.67
N ALA A 66 -7.30 18.49 -6.04
CA ALA A 66 -7.02 18.54 -4.62
C ALA A 66 -6.27 19.82 -4.22
N VAL A 67 -5.29 20.24 -5.03
CA VAL A 67 -4.59 21.51 -4.84
C VAL A 67 -5.54 22.70 -4.95
N ILE A 68 -6.38 22.74 -5.99
CA ILE A 68 -7.36 23.82 -6.19
C ILE A 68 -8.35 23.87 -5.03
N ALA A 69 -8.92 22.73 -4.63
CA ALA A 69 -9.87 22.65 -3.52
C ALA A 69 -9.23 23.19 -2.23
N ASN A 70 -8.01 22.76 -1.90
CA ASN A 70 -7.30 23.25 -0.72
C ASN A 70 -6.97 24.75 -0.82
N LEU A 71 -6.55 25.25 -1.99
CA LEU A 71 -6.26 26.68 -2.18
C LEU A 71 -7.51 27.55 -2.05
N VAL A 72 -8.67 27.11 -2.55
CA VAL A 72 -9.95 27.78 -2.31
C VAL A 72 -10.20 27.90 -0.80
N TRP A 73 -9.99 26.82 -0.06
CA TRP A 73 -10.16 26.83 1.40
C TRP A 73 -9.09 27.65 2.15
N VAL A 74 -7.86 27.79 1.62
CA VAL A 74 -6.89 28.77 2.14
C VAL A 74 -7.46 30.19 2.05
N LEU A 75 -8.11 30.54 0.93
CA LEU A 75 -8.68 31.87 0.72
C LEU A 75 -9.92 32.10 1.59
N VAL A 76 -10.79 31.10 1.73
CA VAL A 76 -12.02 31.19 2.53
C VAL A 76 -11.72 31.29 4.02
N GLU A 77 -10.86 30.42 4.54
CA GLU A 77 -10.57 30.32 5.98
C GLU A 77 -9.38 31.18 6.40
N GLN A 78 -8.70 31.81 5.44
CA GLN A 78 -7.48 32.61 5.64
C GLN A 78 -6.40 31.86 6.44
N ASN A 79 -6.32 30.54 6.25
CA ASN A 79 -5.45 29.67 7.05
C ASN A 79 -4.54 28.81 6.14
N PRO A 80 -3.21 28.85 6.32
CA PRO A 80 -2.28 28.09 5.46
C PRO A 80 -2.27 26.58 5.75
N ALA A 81 -3.00 26.08 6.75
CA ALA A 81 -2.98 24.66 7.12
C ALA A 81 -3.34 23.72 5.95
N PHE A 82 -4.18 24.18 5.00
CA PHE A 82 -4.57 23.42 3.82
C PHE A 82 -3.42 23.19 2.80
N ILE A 83 -2.39 24.04 2.84
CA ILE A 83 -1.22 23.91 1.96
C ILE A 83 -0.50 22.59 2.25
N LYS A 84 -0.43 22.18 3.52
CA LYS A 84 0.21 20.92 3.93
C LYS A 84 -0.42 19.71 3.26
N ALA A 85 -1.74 19.67 3.15
CA ALA A 85 -2.44 18.57 2.46
C ALA A 85 -2.14 18.55 0.97
N SER A 86 -2.06 19.72 0.32
CA SER A 86 -1.66 19.85 -1.08
C SER A 86 -0.25 19.29 -1.32
N ILE A 87 0.69 19.58 -0.41
CA ILE A 87 2.05 19.05 -0.49
C ILE A 87 2.05 17.52 -0.45
N TYR A 88 1.23 16.87 0.38
CA TYR A 88 1.15 15.40 0.41
C TYR A 88 0.67 14.81 -0.91
N TRP A 89 -0.36 15.40 -1.53
CA TRP A 89 -0.86 14.92 -2.81
C TRP A 89 0.13 15.11 -3.95
N VAL A 90 0.75 16.29 -4.03
CA VAL A 90 1.80 16.56 -5.01
C VAL A 90 2.96 15.58 -4.82
N TYR A 91 3.41 15.39 -3.58
CA TYR A 91 4.49 14.47 -3.26
C TYR A 91 4.15 13.02 -3.65
N GLY A 92 2.94 12.54 -3.33
CA GLY A 92 2.46 11.22 -3.71
C GLY A 92 2.33 11.03 -5.23
N CYS A 93 1.86 12.07 -5.92
CA CYS A 93 1.79 12.12 -7.37
C CYS A 93 3.19 11.98 -7.99
N LEU A 94 4.17 12.74 -7.50
CA LEU A 94 5.57 12.66 -7.95
C LEU A 94 6.16 11.27 -7.65
N MET A 95 5.92 10.70 -6.46
CA MET A 95 6.33 9.32 -6.14
C MET A 95 5.89 8.35 -7.23
N TYR A 96 4.60 8.34 -7.58
CA TYR A 96 4.07 7.44 -8.61
C TYR A 96 4.66 7.73 -10.00
N LEU A 97 4.67 9.00 -10.43
CA LEU A 97 5.09 9.39 -11.78
C LEU A 97 6.57 9.15 -12.07
N PHE A 98 7.45 9.31 -11.07
CA PHE A 98 8.88 9.05 -11.24
C PHE A 98 9.24 7.58 -11.02
N LEU A 99 8.56 6.89 -10.10
CA LEU A 99 8.87 5.49 -9.81
C LEU A 99 8.39 4.55 -10.92
N LEU A 100 7.18 4.77 -11.45
CA LEU A 100 6.59 3.92 -12.50
C LEU A 100 7.53 3.69 -13.71
N PRO A 101 8.07 4.73 -14.37
CA PRO A 101 9.02 4.54 -15.46
C PRO A 101 10.36 3.96 -14.96
N SER A 102 10.80 4.32 -13.76
CA SER A 102 12.05 3.81 -13.17
C SER A 102 12.03 2.29 -12.95
N LEU A 103 10.88 1.74 -12.53
CA LEU A 103 10.69 0.29 -12.29
C LEU A 103 10.77 -0.57 -13.56
N ARG A 104 10.82 0.04 -14.76
CA ARG A 104 11.04 -0.67 -16.02
C ARG A 104 12.50 -1.06 -16.22
N ASP A 105 13.42 -0.35 -15.57
CA ASP A 105 14.82 -0.73 -15.53
C ASP A 105 14.98 -1.92 -14.58
N GLU A 106 15.51 -3.02 -15.11
CA GLU A 106 15.67 -4.28 -14.38
C GLU A 106 16.58 -4.14 -13.14
N ARG A 107 17.55 -3.22 -13.15
CA ARG A 107 18.40 -2.93 -11.98
C ARG A 107 17.60 -2.21 -10.90
N VAL A 108 16.77 -1.23 -11.29
CA VAL A 108 15.89 -0.51 -10.34
C VAL A 108 14.84 -1.46 -9.77
N ARG A 109 14.17 -2.24 -10.62
CA ARG A 109 13.18 -3.24 -10.19
C ARG A 109 13.78 -4.20 -9.17
N ARG A 110 14.92 -4.81 -9.46
CA ARG A 110 15.60 -5.73 -8.53
C ARG A 110 16.00 -5.03 -7.23
N ALA A 111 16.52 -3.81 -7.29
CA ALA A 111 16.86 -3.04 -6.10
C ALA A 111 15.63 -2.77 -5.21
N VAL A 112 14.48 -2.44 -5.81
CA VAL A 112 13.22 -2.24 -5.09
C VAL A 112 12.69 -3.56 -4.50
N VAL A 113 12.71 -4.66 -5.25
CA VAL A 113 12.32 -6.00 -4.76
C VAL A 113 13.17 -6.39 -3.54
N THR A 114 14.49 -6.25 -3.65
CA THR A 114 15.43 -6.54 -2.57
C THR A 114 15.16 -5.63 -1.37
N ALA A 115 14.92 -4.33 -1.58
CA ALA A 115 14.60 -3.40 -0.50
C ALA A 115 13.29 -3.76 0.22
N CYS A 116 12.25 -4.19 -0.51
CA CYS A 116 11.01 -4.65 0.09
C CYS A 116 11.24 -5.89 0.98
N ALA A 117 11.95 -6.90 0.48
CA ALA A 117 12.28 -8.10 1.25
C ALA A 117 13.13 -7.76 2.49
N LEU A 118 14.19 -6.97 2.31
CA LEU A 118 15.07 -6.55 3.41
C LEU A 118 14.33 -5.72 4.46
N SER A 119 13.35 -4.90 4.07
CA SER A 119 12.54 -4.14 5.03
C SER A 119 11.70 -5.06 5.92
N ILE A 120 11.05 -6.07 5.35
CA ILE A 120 10.28 -7.06 6.11
C ILE A 120 11.19 -7.88 7.03
N VAL A 121 12.33 -8.35 6.51
CA VAL A 121 13.32 -9.09 7.31
C VAL A 121 13.88 -8.22 8.43
N ALA A 122 14.23 -6.96 8.17
CA ALA A 122 14.74 -6.04 9.18
C ALA A 122 13.72 -5.78 10.28
N LEU A 123 12.45 -5.52 9.95
CA LEU A 123 11.39 -5.37 10.95
C LEU A 123 11.20 -6.63 11.80
N PHE A 124 11.26 -7.81 11.18
CA PHE A 124 11.19 -9.07 11.90
C PHE A 124 12.37 -9.24 12.86
N LEU A 125 13.59 -8.96 12.41
CA LEU A 125 14.77 -9.01 13.26
C LEU A 125 14.68 -8.01 14.41
N PHE A 126 14.25 -6.76 14.15
CA PHE A 126 14.06 -5.78 15.20
C PHE A 126 13.08 -6.29 16.26
N TRP A 127 11.93 -6.82 15.85
CA TRP A 127 10.98 -7.42 16.77
C TRP A 127 11.58 -8.59 17.55
N ALA A 128 12.22 -9.53 16.86
CA ALA A 128 12.78 -10.74 17.45
C ALA A 128 13.91 -10.45 18.45
N THR A 129 14.67 -9.37 18.25
CA THR A 129 15.72 -8.93 19.18
C THR A 129 15.21 -7.95 20.24
N GLY A 130 13.91 -7.65 20.28
CA GLY A 130 13.32 -6.68 21.20
C GLY A 130 13.67 -5.20 20.90
N LEU A 131 14.20 -4.91 19.71
CA LEU A 131 14.48 -3.55 19.25
C LEU A 131 13.22 -2.88 18.71
N GLY A 132 13.17 -1.55 18.77
CA GLY A 132 12.02 -0.76 18.36
C GLY A 132 11.10 -0.39 19.53
N ARG A 133 9.97 0.21 19.22
CA ARG A 133 9.02 0.77 20.18
C ARG A 133 7.77 -0.09 20.26
N TYR A 134 7.12 0.02 21.42
CA TYR A 134 5.80 -0.56 21.68
C TYR A 134 4.83 0.57 22.06
N GLU A 135 3.62 0.54 21.51
CA GLU A 135 2.53 1.39 21.99
C GLU A 135 1.95 0.76 23.26
N VAL A 136 1.60 1.59 24.24
CA VAL A 136 0.95 1.27 25.53
C VAL A 136 0.50 -0.21 25.62
N GLY A 137 1.29 -1.02 26.33
CA GLY A 137 1.12 -2.47 26.41
C GLY A 137 2.05 -3.23 25.46
N THR A 138 1.50 -4.22 24.75
CA THR A 138 2.26 -5.22 23.96
C THR A 138 2.26 -4.96 22.45
N ARG A 139 1.77 -3.80 21.99
CA ARG A 139 1.62 -3.50 20.56
C ARG A 139 2.94 -3.06 19.94
N TYR A 140 3.58 -3.95 19.19
CA TYR A 140 4.82 -3.61 18.54
C TYR A 140 4.59 -2.64 17.36
N GLN A 141 5.37 -1.56 17.32
CA GLN A 141 5.31 -0.55 16.25
C GLN A 141 6.68 -0.30 15.60
N GLY A 142 7.71 -1.07 15.93
CA GLY A 142 9.06 -0.87 15.41
C GLY A 142 9.52 0.58 15.60
N TYR A 143 10.00 1.22 14.53
CA TYR A 143 10.38 2.62 14.56
C TYR A 143 9.29 3.56 14.02
N PHE A 144 8.08 3.06 13.76
CA PHE A 144 6.93 3.90 13.39
C PHE A 144 6.40 4.66 14.61
N ASN A 145 5.55 5.67 14.36
CA ASN A 145 4.91 6.43 15.45
C ASN A 145 3.65 5.75 16.00
N ASP A 146 3.05 4.84 15.24
CA ASP A 146 1.87 4.08 15.64
C ASP A 146 1.89 2.67 14.98
N PRO A 147 1.40 1.63 15.67
CA PRO A 147 1.36 0.26 15.15
C PRO A 147 0.52 0.08 13.88
N ASN A 148 -0.53 0.88 13.65
CA ASN A 148 -1.29 0.80 12.40
C ASN A 148 -0.48 1.33 11.20
N GLN A 149 0.43 2.28 11.42
CA GLN A 149 1.36 2.72 10.38
C GLN A 149 2.33 1.61 9.98
N MET A 150 2.88 0.90 10.98
CA MET A 150 3.73 -0.27 10.74
C MET A 150 2.98 -1.35 9.96
N ALA A 151 1.77 -1.70 10.40
CA ALA A 151 0.96 -2.71 9.71
C ALA A 151 0.64 -2.30 8.26
N PHE A 152 0.31 -1.03 8.02
CA PHE A 152 0.05 -0.55 6.65
C PHE A 152 1.30 -0.64 5.78
N TYR A 153 2.44 -0.25 6.35
CA TYR A 153 3.73 -0.35 5.68
C TYR A 153 4.03 -1.79 5.27
N VAL A 154 3.91 -2.75 6.19
CA VAL A 154 4.14 -4.19 5.91
C VAL A 154 3.23 -4.68 4.78
N ILE A 155 1.93 -4.36 4.82
CA ILE A 155 0.96 -4.78 3.80
C ILE A 155 1.29 -4.16 2.43
N CYS A 156 1.66 -2.87 2.38
CA CYS A 156 2.05 -2.20 1.13
C CYS A 156 3.37 -2.73 0.57
N VAL A 157 4.39 -2.91 1.43
CA VAL A 157 5.70 -3.46 1.03
C VAL A 157 5.55 -4.87 0.50
N PHE A 158 4.79 -5.72 1.20
CA PHE A 158 4.53 -7.08 0.76
C PHE A 158 3.77 -7.12 -0.57
N SER A 159 2.77 -6.25 -0.75
CA SER A 159 2.05 -6.13 -2.02
C SER A 159 2.96 -5.64 -3.15
N ALA A 160 3.82 -4.64 -2.91
CA ALA A 160 4.81 -4.20 -3.89
C ALA A 160 5.79 -5.32 -4.25
N PHE A 161 6.25 -6.07 -3.24
CA PHE A 161 7.11 -7.25 -3.41
C PHE A 161 6.42 -8.31 -4.28
N PHE A 162 5.15 -8.62 -4.01
CA PHE A 162 4.34 -9.55 -4.80
C PHE A 162 4.30 -9.18 -6.29
N TYR A 163 4.07 -7.91 -6.63
CA TYR A 163 3.99 -7.47 -8.03
C TYR A 163 5.34 -7.45 -8.75
N LEU A 164 6.40 -7.15 -8.02
CA LEU A 164 7.71 -6.94 -8.61
C LEU A 164 8.57 -8.19 -8.62
N LEU A 165 8.31 -9.19 -7.78
CA LEU A 165 9.12 -10.40 -7.68
C LEU A 165 8.96 -11.29 -8.94
N ARG A 166 10.09 -11.78 -9.48
CA ARG A 166 10.13 -12.65 -10.67
C ARG A 166 11.28 -13.65 -10.59
N GLY A 167 11.19 -14.69 -11.42
CA GLY A 167 12.25 -15.66 -11.65
C GLY A 167 11.99 -17.00 -10.94
N LYS A 168 12.87 -17.96 -11.20
CA LYS A 168 12.82 -19.27 -10.52
C LYS A 168 12.99 -19.07 -9.02
N GLY A 169 12.18 -19.75 -8.21
CA GLY A 169 12.24 -19.61 -6.75
C GLY A 169 11.37 -18.48 -6.17
N SER A 170 10.67 -17.71 -7.01
CA SER A 170 9.83 -16.59 -6.56
C SER A 170 8.71 -17.03 -5.63
N GLY A 171 8.10 -18.20 -5.87
CA GLY A 171 7.03 -18.73 -5.02
C GLY A 171 7.47 -19.01 -3.59
N GLN A 172 8.64 -19.64 -3.41
CA GLN A 172 9.21 -19.91 -2.09
C GLN A 172 9.56 -18.62 -1.35
N LEU A 173 10.21 -17.68 -2.04
CA LEU A 173 10.58 -16.40 -1.41
C LEU A 173 9.34 -15.59 -1.04
N LEU A 174 8.31 -15.60 -1.90
CA LEU A 174 7.02 -14.97 -1.61
C LEU A 174 6.35 -15.59 -0.38
N PHE A 175 6.40 -16.91 -0.24
CA PHE A 175 5.88 -17.61 0.94
C PHE A 175 6.64 -17.21 2.21
N VAL A 176 7.97 -17.27 2.21
CA VAL A 176 8.81 -16.92 3.37
C VAL A 176 8.55 -15.48 3.81
N ILE A 177 8.62 -14.52 2.87
CA ILE A 177 8.37 -13.11 3.17
C ILE A 177 6.92 -12.89 3.61
N GLY A 178 5.97 -13.65 3.06
CA GLY A 178 4.57 -13.65 3.48
C GLY A 178 4.40 -14.06 4.94
N VAL A 179 5.01 -15.17 5.37
CA VAL A 179 4.97 -15.63 6.77
C VAL A 179 5.53 -14.57 7.72
N LEU A 180 6.68 -14.00 7.40
CA LEU A 180 7.26 -12.90 8.21
C LEU A 180 6.30 -11.70 8.30
N SER A 181 5.65 -11.35 7.18
CA SER A 181 4.68 -10.26 7.14
C SER A 181 3.47 -10.54 8.04
N VAL A 182 3.01 -11.79 8.15
CA VAL A 182 1.90 -12.16 9.06
C VAL A 182 2.30 -11.98 10.51
N VAL A 183 3.47 -12.50 10.89
CA VAL A 183 3.98 -12.33 12.27
C VAL A 183 4.05 -10.84 12.61
N LEU A 184 4.63 -10.03 11.72
CA LEU A 184 4.74 -8.59 11.90
C LEU A 184 3.38 -7.89 12.03
N VAL A 185 2.41 -8.22 11.18
CA VAL A 185 1.05 -7.66 11.28
C VAL A 185 0.39 -8.08 12.59
N PHE A 186 0.57 -9.32 13.03
CA PHE A 186 -0.03 -9.84 14.25
C PHE A 186 0.49 -9.12 15.50
N VAL A 187 1.80 -8.88 15.59
CA VAL A 187 2.42 -8.20 16.76
C VAL A 187 2.03 -6.72 16.85
N THR A 188 1.54 -6.11 15.77
CA THR A 188 0.94 -4.75 15.83
C THR A 188 -0.42 -4.72 16.53
N GLN A 189 -1.06 -5.90 16.66
CA GLN A 189 -2.43 -6.08 17.14
C GLN A 189 -3.45 -5.17 16.42
N SER A 190 -3.20 -4.86 15.15
CA SER A 190 -4.10 -4.03 14.35
C SER A 190 -5.23 -4.87 13.75
N ARG A 191 -6.45 -4.64 14.24
CA ARG A 191 -7.66 -5.41 13.89
C ARG A 191 -7.94 -5.47 12.40
N SER A 192 -7.93 -4.31 11.73
CA SER A 192 -8.18 -4.23 10.30
C SER A 192 -6.99 -4.72 9.46
N ALA A 193 -5.79 -4.83 10.04
CA ALA A 193 -4.61 -5.28 9.31
C ALA A 193 -4.66 -6.77 9.02
N LEU A 194 -5.31 -7.56 9.89
CA LEU A 194 -5.55 -8.99 9.67
C LEU A 194 -6.34 -9.24 8.38
N LEU A 195 -7.33 -8.39 8.09
CA LEU A 195 -8.08 -8.47 6.83
C LEU A 195 -7.19 -8.13 5.62
N GLY A 196 -6.40 -7.05 5.73
CA GLY A 196 -5.50 -6.61 4.66
C GLY A 196 -4.39 -7.63 4.33
N ILE A 197 -3.77 -8.23 5.35
CA ILE A 197 -2.76 -9.27 5.14
C ILE A 197 -3.40 -10.57 4.63
N GLY A 198 -4.62 -10.90 5.05
CA GLY A 198 -5.36 -12.07 4.56
C GLY A 198 -5.55 -12.05 3.05
N PHE A 199 -5.98 -10.91 2.48
CA PHE A 199 -6.03 -10.75 1.02
C PHE A 199 -4.66 -10.93 0.37
N SER A 200 -3.62 -10.33 0.95
CA SER A 200 -2.28 -10.40 0.38
C SER A 200 -1.72 -11.84 0.38
N LEU A 201 -1.99 -12.62 1.43
CA LEU A 201 -1.61 -14.03 1.50
C LEU A 201 -2.40 -14.90 0.54
N LEU A 202 -3.72 -14.67 0.43
CA LEU A 202 -4.53 -15.40 -0.54
C LEU A 202 -4.00 -15.19 -1.96
N ALA A 203 -3.63 -13.95 -2.30
CA ALA A 203 -2.99 -13.67 -3.57
C ALA A 203 -1.65 -14.39 -3.74
N ALA A 204 -0.80 -14.40 -2.70
CA ALA A 204 0.47 -15.11 -2.73
C ALA A 204 0.30 -16.62 -2.92
N TYR A 205 -0.69 -17.22 -2.26
CA TYR A 205 -1.05 -18.62 -2.39
C TYR A 205 -1.55 -18.96 -3.79
N LEU A 206 -2.45 -18.15 -4.35
CA LEU A 206 -2.91 -18.34 -5.73
C LEU A 206 -1.75 -18.25 -6.73
N ARG A 207 -0.87 -17.24 -6.56
CA ARG A 207 0.32 -17.10 -7.41
C ARG A 207 1.26 -18.29 -7.28
N PHE A 208 1.45 -18.80 -6.07
CA PHE A 208 2.27 -19.98 -5.81
C PHE A 208 1.74 -21.20 -6.58
N ILE A 209 0.42 -21.46 -6.52
CA ILE A 209 -0.23 -22.53 -7.29
C ILE A 209 -0.02 -22.32 -8.79
N ASP A 210 -0.24 -21.10 -9.30
CA ASP A 210 -0.06 -20.79 -10.72
C ASP A 210 1.39 -21.05 -11.18
N THR A 211 2.39 -20.68 -10.37
CA THR A 211 3.80 -20.96 -10.72
C THR A 211 4.17 -22.43 -10.66
N MET A 212 3.60 -23.22 -9.74
CA MET A 212 3.83 -24.67 -9.73
C MET A 212 3.15 -25.34 -10.93
N ALA A 213 1.99 -24.84 -11.35
CA ALA A 213 1.23 -25.38 -12.48
C ALA A 213 1.99 -25.38 -13.82
N VAL A 214 3.00 -24.51 -13.99
CA VAL A 214 3.81 -24.39 -15.21
C VAL A 214 4.98 -25.41 -15.25
N GLY A 215 5.30 -26.07 -14.14
CA GLY A 215 6.49 -26.94 -14.04
C GLY A 215 6.29 -28.32 -13.41
N SER A 216 5.11 -28.63 -12.85
CA SER A 216 4.84 -29.91 -12.16
C SER A 216 3.58 -30.62 -12.66
N GLY A 217 3.52 -31.93 -12.49
CA GLY A 217 2.36 -32.74 -12.86
C GLY A 217 1.11 -32.39 -12.04
N SER A 218 -0.08 -32.78 -12.52
CA SER A 218 -1.37 -32.50 -11.84
C SER A 218 -1.41 -32.94 -10.36
N ARG A 219 -0.68 -33.99 -10.01
CA ARG A 219 -0.55 -34.54 -8.66
C ARG A 219 0.17 -33.58 -7.68
N ASP A 220 1.25 -32.93 -8.11
CA ASP A 220 2.02 -32.02 -7.26
C ASP A 220 1.23 -30.75 -6.95
N ARG A 221 0.38 -30.33 -7.89
CA ARG A 221 -0.57 -29.23 -7.70
C ARG A 221 -1.62 -29.55 -6.64
N ILE A 222 -2.19 -30.76 -6.68
CA ILE A 222 -3.17 -31.22 -5.69
C ILE A 222 -2.52 -31.29 -4.30
N LEU A 223 -1.30 -31.84 -4.20
CA LEU A 223 -0.55 -31.92 -2.95
C LEU A 223 -0.21 -30.54 -2.37
N ALA A 224 0.29 -29.62 -3.20
CA ALA A 224 0.57 -28.24 -2.77
C ALA A 224 -0.71 -27.51 -2.32
N THR A 225 -1.83 -27.75 -3.01
CA THR A 225 -3.13 -27.19 -2.63
C THR A 225 -3.58 -27.71 -1.26
N LEU A 226 -3.53 -29.04 -1.06
CA LEU A 226 -3.87 -29.68 0.20
C LEU A 226 -2.97 -29.25 1.36
N ILE A 227 -1.65 -29.14 1.12
CA ILE A 227 -0.70 -28.63 2.12
C ILE A 227 -1.04 -27.20 2.50
N GLY A 228 -1.35 -26.33 1.54
CA GLY A 228 -1.77 -24.96 1.84
C GLY A 228 -3.07 -24.89 2.65
N ILE A 229 -4.07 -25.69 2.28
CA ILE A 229 -5.35 -25.79 2.99
C ILE A 229 -5.16 -26.29 4.43
N MET A 230 -4.17 -27.13 4.71
CA MET A 230 -3.90 -27.65 6.04
C MET A 230 -2.95 -26.75 6.85
N ALA A 231 -1.91 -26.22 6.22
CA ALA A 231 -0.85 -25.45 6.86
C ALA A 231 -1.33 -24.05 7.26
N VAL A 232 -2.21 -23.41 6.48
CA VAL A 232 -2.71 -22.07 6.80
C VAL A 232 -3.60 -22.09 8.05
N PRO A 233 -4.64 -22.95 8.17
CA PRO A 233 -5.43 -23.06 9.40
C PRO A 233 -4.62 -23.52 10.60
N LEU A 234 -3.66 -24.45 10.42
CA LEU A 234 -2.79 -24.88 11.50
C LEU A 234 -1.87 -23.75 11.99
N PHE A 235 -1.26 -23.00 11.07
CA PHE A 235 -0.46 -21.84 11.40
C PHE A 235 -1.29 -20.77 12.10
N LEU A 236 -2.51 -20.49 11.60
CA LEU A 236 -3.43 -19.57 12.25
C LEU A 236 -3.81 -20.07 13.64
N TYR A 237 -4.16 -21.35 13.81
CA TYR A 237 -4.47 -21.94 15.11
C TYR A 237 -3.31 -21.79 16.10
N LEU A 238 -2.09 -22.10 15.68
CA LEU A 238 -0.88 -21.94 16.50
C LEU A 238 -0.64 -20.47 16.87
N LEU A 239 -0.83 -19.56 15.91
CA LEU A 239 -0.71 -18.12 16.13
C LEU A 239 -1.79 -17.59 17.09
N PHE A 240 -3.03 -18.07 16.95
CA PHE A 240 -4.17 -17.71 17.80
C PHE A 240 -4.13 -18.37 19.19
N SER A 241 -3.25 -19.34 19.40
CA SER A 241 -3.00 -19.97 20.69
C SER A 241 -1.92 -19.24 21.51
N LEU A 242 -1.35 -18.16 20.98
CA LEU A 242 -0.41 -17.29 21.69
C LEU A 242 -1.18 -16.31 22.59
N GLU A 243 -0.62 -15.95 23.74
CA GLU A 243 -1.18 -14.94 24.67
C GLU A 243 -1.49 -13.59 23.97
N THR A 244 -0.71 -13.24 22.94
CA THR A 244 -0.93 -12.06 22.10
C THR A 244 -2.23 -12.13 21.29
N ALA A 245 -2.75 -13.33 21.01
CA ALA A 245 -4.04 -13.54 20.36
C ALA A 245 -5.21 -13.19 21.26
N ASP A 246 -5.17 -13.59 22.54
CA ASP A 246 -6.23 -13.29 23.50
C ASP A 246 -6.37 -11.77 23.71
N ILE A 247 -5.23 -11.06 23.75
CA ILE A 247 -5.20 -9.59 23.77
C ILE A 247 -5.80 -9.01 22.48
N ALA A 248 -5.45 -9.56 21.31
CA ALA A 248 -6.02 -9.10 20.05
C ALA A 248 -7.55 -9.32 19.97
N ILE A 249 -8.03 -10.49 20.43
CA ILE A 249 -9.44 -10.89 20.43
C ILE A 249 -10.26 -10.06 21.42
N SER A 250 -9.75 -9.82 22.63
CA SER A 250 -10.44 -8.97 23.62
C SER A 250 -10.64 -7.53 23.11
N ARG A 251 -9.71 -7.02 22.30
CA ARG A 251 -9.89 -5.73 21.62
C ARG A 251 -10.93 -5.75 20.52
N PHE A 252 -11.26 -6.90 19.94
CA PHE A 252 -12.38 -7.03 19.01
C PHE A 252 -13.72 -7.03 19.75
N SER A 253 -13.84 -7.78 20.86
CA SER A 253 -15.10 -7.93 21.58
C SER A 253 -15.51 -6.71 22.40
N GLY A 254 -14.55 -5.93 22.93
CA GLY A 254 -14.84 -4.78 23.78
C GLY A 254 -15.14 -3.45 23.05
N THR A 255 -15.43 -3.47 21.75
CA THR A 255 -15.50 -2.23 20.95
C THR A 255 -16.91 -1.85 20.53
N ASP A 256 -17.32 -0.65 20.91
CA ASP A 256 -18.50 0.01 20.34
C ASP A 256 -18.21 0.57 18.94
N VAL A 257 -19.04 0.21 17.96
CA VAL A 257 -18.85 0.57 16.55
C VAL A 257 -19.07 2.06 16.32
N GLY A 258 -20.01 2.68 17.05
CA GLY A 258 -20.34 4.11 16.93
C GLY A 258 -19.16 5.00 17.32
N SER A 259 -18.62 4.78 18.52
CA SER A 259 -17.43 5.50 19.01
C SER A 259 -16.21 5.32 18.12
N GLN A 260 -15.99 4.14 17.52
CA GLN A 260 -14.91 3.96 16.56
C GLN A 260 -15.11 4.74 15.26
N ALA A 261 -16.35 4.81 14.77
CA ALA A 261 -16.66 5.59 13.58
C ALA A 261 -16.41 7.09 13.82
N GLU A 262 -16.77 7.59 15.00
CA GLU A 262 -16.52 8.98 15.44
C GLU A 262 -15.02 9.28 15.56
N ILE A 263 -14.27 8.44 16.30
CA ILE A 263 -12.80 8.57 16.46
C ILE A 263 -12.08 8.56 15.11
N ARG A 264 -12.64 7.87 14.11
CA ARG A 264 -12.09 7.80 12.74
C ARG A 264 -12.55 8.93 11.83
N GLY A 265 -13.49 9.75 12.29
CA GLY A 265 -14.04 10.90 11.57
C GLY A 265 -15.09 10.56 10.52
N TYR A 266 -15.75 9.39 10.60
CA TYR A 266 -16.76 8.97 9.62
C TYR A 266 -18.08 9.71 9.78
N THR A 267 -18.41 10.12 11.01
CA THR A 267 -19.65 10.83 11.32
C THR A 267 -19.76 12.17 10.59
N ARG A 268 -18.62 12.76 10.21
CA ARG A 268 -18.55 14.00 9.40
C ARG A 268 -19.30 13.94 8.08
N LEU A 269 -19.40 12.76 7.47
CA LEU A 269 -20.18 12.58 6.25
C LEU A 269 -21.67 12.91 6.48
N LEU A 270 -22.17 12.64 7.69
CA LEU A 270 -23.56 12.87 8.09
C LEU A 270 -23.74 14.26 8.72
N GLU A 271 -22.76 14.71 9.50
CA GLU A 271 -22.81 16.00 10.20
C GLU A 271 -22.65 17.19 9.23
N PHE A 272 -21.82 17.04 8.20
CA PHE A 272 -21.51 18.11 7.24
C PHE A 272 -21.67 17.68 5.77
N PRO A 273 -22.88 17.25 5.35
CA PRO A 273 -23.10 16.69 4.03
C PRO A 273 -22.88 17.70 2.89
N GLY A 274 -22.99 19.01 3.18
CA GLY A 274 -22.75 20.07 2.19
C GLY A 274 -21.34 20.03 1.57
N TYR A 275 -20.34 19.53 2.31
CA TYR A 275 -18.99 19.38 1.77
C TYR A 275 -18.82 18.18 0.84
N LEU A 276 -19.78 17.26 0.78
CA LEU A 276 -19.65 16.06 -0.07
C LEU A 276 -19.70 16.37 -1.57
N PHE A 277 -20.17 17.55 -1.99
CA PHE A 277 -20.23 17.87 -3.42
C PHE A 277 -18.85 18.23 -3.98
N LEU A 278 -18.25 19.34 -3.51
CA LEU A 278 -16.96 19.86 -3.99
C LEU A 278 -15.78 19.58 -3.04
N GLY A 279 -16.05 19.13 -1.82
CA GLY A 279 -15.03 18.84 -0.83
C GLY A 279 -14.85 19.95 0.19
N ALA A 280 -14.52 19.54 1.41
CA ALA A 280 -14.25 20.46 2.50
C ALA A 280 -12.86 21.11 2.42
N GLY A 281 -11.94 20.61 1.59
CA GLY A 281 -10.51 20.88 1.73
C GLY A 281 -9.93 20.22 2.99
N GLN A 282 -8.67 19.80 2.94
CA GLN A 282 -8.00 19.09 4.04
C GLN A 282 -6.98 19.99 4.73
N GLY A 283 -7.00 20.07 6.06
CA GLY A 283 -5.93 20.71 6.84
C GLY A 283 -6.39 21.47 8.08
N LEU A 284 -7.64 21.91 8.14
CA LEU A 284 -8.22 22.61 9.28
C LEU A 284 -9.39 21.81 9.87
N ASP A 285 -9.10 20.77 10.65
CA ASP A 285 -10.13 19.88 11.21
C ASP A 285 -10.91 20.52 12.37
N LEU A 286 -10.34 21.54 13.02
CA LEU A 286 -10.96 22.26 14.15
C LEU A 286 -12.35 22.85 13.82
N ARG A 287 -12.61 23.22 12.56
CA ARG A 287 -13.92 23.73 12.12
C ARG A 287 -15.03 22.68 12.15
N PHE A 288 -14.67 21.41 12.33
CA PHE A 288 -15.59 20.29 12.54
C PHE A 288 -15.66 19.86 14.01
N GLY A 289 -15.20 20.70 14.94
CA GLY A 289 -15.27 20.41 16.38
C GLY A 289 -14.26 19.37 16.88
N THR A 290 -13.25 19.01 16.09
CA THR A 290 -12.26 18.00 16.48
C THR A 290 -10.85 18.35 16.00
N ARG A 291 -9.84 17.88 16.74
CA ARG A 291 -8.41 18.06 16.40
C ARG A 291 -7.87 16.92 15.53
N HIS A 292 -8.62 15.84 15.38
CA HIS A 292 -8.17 14.65 14.67
C HIS A 292 -8.58 14.71 13.21
N GLU A 293 -7.70 14.28 12.31
CA GLU A 293 -8.02 14.15 10.89
C GLU A 293 -8.87 12.89 10.64
N ILE A 294 -9.50 12.78 9.47
CA ILE A 294 -10.13 11.52 9.06
C ILE A 294 -9.05 10.45 8.89
N HIS A 295 -9.18 9.35 9.62
CA HIS A 295 -8.18 8.28 9.67
C HIS A 295 -8.34 7.23 8.55
N SER A 296 -9.14 7.50 7.52
CA SER A 296 -9.41 6.58 6.41
C SER A 296 -9.05 7.25 5.10
N THR A 297 -8.30 6.56 4.25
CA THR A 297 -7.93 7.09 2.92
C THR A 297 -9.16 7.42 2.09
N TRP A 298 -10.13 6.51 2.07
CA TRP A 298 -11.30 6.64 1.20
C TRP A 298 -12.27 7.69 1.70
N VAL A 299 -12.55 7.69 3.01
CA VAL A 299 -13.43 8.69 3.62
C VAL A 299 -12.78 10.07 3.60
N ALA A 300 -11.46 10.16 3.80
CA ALA A 300 -10.73 11.43 3.70
C ALA A 300 -10.84 12.00 2.28
N VAL A 301 -10.62 11.18 1.24
CA VAL A 301 -10.73 11.67 -0.13
C VAL A 301 -12.16 12.12 -0.44
N LEU A 302 -13.17 11.33 -0.04
CA LEU A 302 -14.57 11.66 -0.24
C LEU A 302 -14.98 12.95 0.47
N PHE A 303 -14.62 13.10 1.74
CA PHE A 303 -15.04 14.26 2.53
C PHE A 303 -14.27 15.53 2.15
N TYR A 304 -12.95 15.44 2.03
CA TYR A 304 -12.12 16.63 1.77
C TYR A 304 -12.14 17.07 0.30
N TYR A 305 -12.40 16.18 -0.66
CA TYR A 305 -12.40 16.53 -2.09
C TYR A 305 -13.74 16.26 -2.79
N GLY A 306 -14.77 15.87 -2.03
CA GLY A 306 -16.11 15.67 -2.52
C GLY A 306 -16.24 14.48 -3.48
N ILE A 307 -17.46 14.26 -3.97
CA ILE A 307 -17.79 13.22 -4.94
C ILE A 307 -17.03 13.46 -6.25
N ALA A 308 -16.83 14.72 -6.65
CA ALA A 308 -16.07 15.06 -7.85
C ALA A 308 -14.61 14.60 -7.74
N GLY A 309 -13.88 15.01 -6.69
CA GLY A 309 -12.50 14.58 -6.47
C GLY A 309 -12.39 13.08 -6.24
N PHE A 310 -13.32 12.50 -5.48
CA PHE A 310 -13.38 11.07 -5.24
C PHE A 310 -13.58 10.26 -6.53
N ALA A 311 -14.47 10.68 -7.42
CA ALA A 311 -14.69 10.01 -8.70
C ALA A 311 -13.43 9.99 -9.57
N ILE A 312 -12.69 11.10 -9.65
CA ILE A 312 -11.43 11.19 -10.40
C ILE A 312 -10.38 10.27 -9.78
N PHE A 313 -10.24 10.28 -8.45
CA PHE A 313 -9.30 9.40 -7.75
C PHE A 313 -9.65 7.92 -7.93
N MET A 314 -10.94 7.57 -7.80
CA MET A 314 -11.41 6.20 -8.03
C MET A 314 -11.22 5.75 -9.47
N ALA A 315 -11.36 6.64 -10.45
CA ALA A 315 -11.03 6.33 -11.84
C ALA A 315 -9.53 6.00 -12.00
N PHE A 316 -8.63 6.74 -11.34
CA PHE A 316 -7.21 6.40 -11.30
C PHE A 316 -6.96 5.01 -10.70
N ILE A 317 -7.55 4.72 -9.53
CA ILE A 317 -7.43 3.41 -8.86
C ILE A 317 -7.99 2.28 -9.73
N ALA A 318 -9.19 2.45 -10.29
CA ALA A 318 -9.86 1.46 -11.12
C ALA A 318 -9.05 1.13 -12.38
N ARG A 319 -8.37 2.10 -12.98
CA ARG A 319 -7.52 1.86 -14.16
C ARG A 319 -6.30 0.98 -13.89
N ILE A 320 -5.83 0.94 -12.65
CA ILE A 320 -4.81 -0.03 -12.22
C ILE A 320 -5.49 -1.37 -11.93
N PHE A 321 -6.47 -1.36 -11.03
CA PHE A 321 -7.11 -2.57 -10.50
C PHE A 321 -7.76 -3.45 -11.59
N LEU A 322 -8.54 -2.86 -12.49
CA LEU A 322 -9.35 -3.62 -13.47
C LEU A 322 -8.49 -4.42 -14.45
N ARG A 323 -7.20 -4.08 -14.59
CA ARG A 323 -6.28 -4.69 -15.55
C ARG A 323 -5.32 -5.71 -14.93
N LEU A 324 -5.38 -5.88 -13.62
CA LEU A 324 -4.63 -6.94 -12.95
C LEU A 324 -5.30 -8.30 -13.21
N ASP A 325 -4.50 -9.37 -13.16
CA ASP A 325 -5.02 -10.74 -13.11
C ASP A 325 -5.70 -11.00 -11.74
N LEU A 326 -6.35 -12.15 -11.58
CA LEU A 326 -7.07 -12.45 -10.34
C LEU A 326 -6.16 -12.42 -9.09
N PRO A 327 -4.98 -13.07 -9.06
CA PRO A 327 -4.06 -12.94 -7.93
C PRO A 327 -3.63 -11.49 -7.68
N GLY A 328 -3.34 -10.73 -8.75
CA GLY A 328 -3.03 -9.31 -8.65
C GLY A 328 -4.17 -8.49 -8.06
N LYS A 329 -5.41 -8.68 -8.51
CA LYS A 329 -6.58 -8.00 -7.93
C LYS A 329 -6.69 -8.27 -6.44
N ILE A 330 -6.55 -9.53 -6.02
CA ILE A 330 -6.63 -9.91 -4.60
C ILE A 330 -5.48 -9.27 -3.80
N ALA A 331 -4.25 -9.24 -4.33
CA ALA A 331 -3.13 -8.55 -3.67
C ALA A 331 -3.40 -7.05 -3.52
N PHE A 332 -4.02 -6.43 -4.54
CA PHE A 332 -4.41 -5.03 -4.52
C PHE A 332 -5.42 -4.71 -3.41
N LEU A 333 -6.34 -5.64 -3.13
CA LEU A 333 -7.36 -5.46 -2.09
C LEU A 333 -6.75 -5.36 -0.68
N GLY A 334 -5.57 -5.94 -0.42
CA GLY A 334 -4.93 -5.88 0.90
C GLY A 334 -4.71 -4.44 1.41
N PRO A 335 -3.86 -3.64 0.74
CA PRO A 335 -3.69 -2.22 1.08
C PRO A 335 -4.98 -1.41 0.99
N VAL A 336 -5.86 -1.71 0.02
CA VAL A 336 -7.11 -0.95 -0.19
C VAL A 336 -8.07 -1.10 0.97
N PHE A 337 -8.36 -2.34 1.38
CA PHE A 337 -9.25 -2.60 2.50
C PHE A 337 -8.66 -2.11 3.82
N TYR A 338 -7.34 -2.25 4.01
CA TYR A 338 -6.73 -1.67 5.20
C TYR A 338 -6.80 -0.13 5.19
N GLY A 339 -6.72 0.49 4.01
CA GLY A 339 -6.94 1.93 3.79
C GLY A 339 -8.32 2.44 4.18
N LEU A 340 -9.31 1.56 4.40
CA LEU A 340 -10.56 1.95 5.07
C LEU A 340 -10.28 2.37 6.50
N SER A 341 -9.35 1.73 7.21
CA SER A 341 -9.04 2.01 8.61
C SER A 341 -7.75 2.81 8.81
N THR A 342 -7.05 3.22 7.75
CA THR A 342 -5.84 4.02 7.89
C THR A 342 -5.75 5.05 6.79
N TYR A 343 -5.26 6.24 7.13
CA TYR A 343 -5.00 7.27 6.14
C TYR A 343 -3.63 7.03 5.52
N GLY A 344 -3.60 6.10 4.58
CA GLY A 344 -2.42 5.59 3.92
C GLY A 344 -1.92 6.43 2.75
N ALA A 345 -2.81 7.15 2.05
CA ALA A 345 -2.41 7.96 0.89
C ALA A 345 -1.41 9.09 1.22
N ARG A 346 -1.30 9.50 2.49
CA ARG A 346 -0.27 10.44 2.96
C ARG A 346 1.13 9.83 3.10
N THR A 347 1.27 8.51 2.96
CA THR A 347 2.53 7.79 3.13
C THR A 347 3.14 7.44 1.77
N PRO A 348 4.47 7.58 1.58
CA PRO A 348 5.11 7.25 0.31
C PRO A 348 4.91 5.80 -0.12
N ILE A 349 4.84 4.86 0.83
CA ILE A 349 4.78 3.42 0.54
C ILE A 349 3.50 3.01 -0.17
N PHE A 350 2.39 3.73 0.06
CA PHE A 350 1.16 3.53 -0.70
C PHE A 350 1.38 3.77 -2.20
N TRP A 351 2.12 4.82 -2.55
CA TRP A 351 2.42 5.17 -3.92
C TRP A 351 3.43 4.21 -4.57
N VAL A 352 4.36 3.67 -3.78
CA VAL A 352 5.24 2.56 -4.21
C VAL A 352 4.43 1.33 -4.59
N PHE A 353 3.46 0.95 -3.75
CA PHE A 353 2.53 -0.14 -4.04
C PHE A 353 1.74 0.10 -5.33
N LEU A 354 1.15 1.29 -5.51
CA LEU A 354 0.38 1.60 -6.72
C LEU A 354 1.25 1.57 -7.98
N ALA A 355 2.47 2.10 -7.92
CA ALA A 355 3.41 2.04 -9.03
C ALA A 355 3.81 0.60 -9.37
N ALA A 356 4.09 -0.22 -8.37
CA ALA A 356 4.39 -1.64 -8.54
C ALA A 356 3.24 -2.41 -9.21
N ALA A 357 2.00 -2.18 -8.76
CA ALA A 357 0.81 -2.77 -9.36
C ALA A 357 0.62 -2.31 -10.82
N ALA A 358 0.82 -1.02 -11.10
CA ALA A 358 0.69 -0.46 -12.45
C ALA A 358 1.74 -1.04 -13.44
N VAL A 359 2.94 -1.38 -12.96
CA VAL A 359 3.95 -2.10 -13.78
C VAL A 359 3.46 -3.53 -14.08
N ALA A 360 2.92 -4.24 -13.09
CA ALA A 360 2.47 -5.63 -13.24
C ALA A 360 1.33 -5.82 -14.24
N VAL A 361 0.40 -4.84 -14.35
CA VAL A 361 -0.67 -4.80 -15.36
C VAL A 361 -0.17 -5.08 -16.78
N ARG A 362 1.06 -4.65 -17.09
CA ARG A 362 1.61 -4.76 -18.45
C ARG A 362 2.16 -6.14 -18.76
N GLU A 363 2.67 -6.86 -17.77
CA GLU A 363 3.42 -8.10 -18.00
C GLU A 363 2.53 -9.29 -18.31
N ILE A 364 1.34 -9.28 -17.72
CA ILE A 364 0.29 -10.25 -18.00
C ILE A 364 -0.10 -10.23 -19.48
N ARG A 365 0.00 -9.07 -20.16
CA ARG A 365 -0.33 -8.94 -21.58
C ARG A 365 0.80 -9.35 -22.53
N THR A 366 2.03 -9.49 -22.04
CA THR A 366 3.21 -9.83 -22.86
C THR A 366 3.65 -11.29 -22.70
N ALA A 367 3.06 -12.07 -21.79
CA ALA A 367 3.29 -13.50 -21.74
C ALA A 367 2.70 -14.15 -23.01
N PRO A 368 3.50 -14.85 -23.83
CA PRO A 368 2.98 -15.51 -25.02
C PRO A 368 1.98 -16.58 -24.57
N SER A 369 0.80 -16.59 -25.19
CA SER A 369 -0.12 -17.71 -25.10
C SER A 369 0.63 -18.96 -25.59
N MET A 370 1.01 -19.84 -24.68
CA MET A 370 1.44 -21.19 -25.05
C MET A 370 0.20 -21.93 -25.51
N THR A 371 -0.17 -21.72 -26.78
CA THR A 371 -1.01 -22.65 -27.52
C THR A 371 -0.26 -23.98 -27.54
N PRO A 372 -0.84 -25.08 -27.03
CA PRO A 372 -0.22 -26.38 -27.22
C PRO A 372 -0.22 -26.64 -28.72
N ALA A 373 0.98 -26.73 -29.31
CA ALA A 373 1.13 -27.29 -30.64
C ALA A 373 0.55 -28.70 -30.58
N ARG A 374 -0.63 -28.88 -31.18
CA ARG A 374 -1.19 -30.20 -31.45
C ARG A 374 -0.15 -30.94 -32.28
N GLU A 375 0.37 -32.02 -31.72
CA GLU A 375 0.93 -33.11 -32.50
C GLU A 375 -0.11 -33.52 -33.54
N LEU A 376 0.20 -33.24 -34.80
CA LEU A 376 -0.41 -33.93 -35.92
C LEU A 376 0.59 -35.00 -36.31
N SER A 377 0.37 -36.19 -35.77
CA SER A 377 0.74 -37.43 -36.43
C SER A 377 -0.10 -37.57 -37.69
N LEU A 378 0.56 -37.67 -38.84
CA LEU A 378 0.29 -38.60 -39.94
C LEU A 378 1.46 -38.56 -40.93
#